data_AF-X6Q2U6-F1
#
_entry.id   AF-X6Q2U6-F1
#
_cell.length_a   1.000
_cell.length_b   1.000
_cell.length_c   1.000
_cell.angle_alpha   90.00
_cell.angle_beta   90.00
_cell.angle_gamma   90.00
#
_symmetry.space_group_name_H-M   'P 1'
#
loop_
_entity.id
_entity.type
_entity.pdbx_description
1 polymer ?
#
loop_
_entity_poly.entity_id
_entity_poly.type
_entity_poly.pdbx_seq_one_letter_code
_entity_poly.pdbx_strand_id
1 'polypeptide(L)'
;MEGKEGWEYVRRNVYNIDKSGESLHQHLVNLNKNYTYMLCVEIEDSVTFYSLPSKTEDTIALHLYNHVIGMTPKLKKIVILFEYEEWLNERSSLGHSRKSEYAVRGKKLVKLKHDTE
;
A
#
# COMPACT_ATOMS: atom_id res chain seq x y z
N MET A 1 0.76 -10.44 -11.37
CA MET A 1 0.36 -9.02 -11.51
C MET A 1 1.28 -8.31 -12.47
N GLU A 2 2.54 -8.74 -12.64
CA GLU A 2 3.29 -8.45 -13.87
C GLU A 2 2.51 -8.96 -15.09
N GLY A 3 2.36 -8.11 -16.11
CA GLY A 3 1.73 -8.46 -17.39
C GLY A 3 0.26 -8.07 -17.58
N LYS A 4 -0.35 -7.27 -16.68
CA LYS A 4 -1.64 -6.63 -16.98
C LYS A 4 -1.41 -5.26 -17.62
N GLU A 5 -2.05 -5.04 -18.76
CA GLU A 5 -2.09 -3.75 -19.48
C GLU A 5 -2.50 -2.63 -18.49
N GLY A 6 -1.77 -1.51 -18.49
CA GLY A 6 -1.98 -0.35 -17.61
C GLY A 6 -1.30 -0.39 -16.23
N TRP A 7 -0.58 -1.46 -15.88
CA TRP A 7 0.16 -1.56 -14.60
C TRP A 7 1.65 -1.38 -14.85
N GLU A 8 2.18 -0.21 -14.52
CA GLU A 8 3.56 0.18 -14.86
C GLU A 8 4.57 -0.45 -13.90
N TYR A 9 4.41 -0.21 -12.60
CA TYR A 9 5.41 -0.63 -11.62
C TYR A 9 4.79 -0.98 -10.26
N VAL A 10 5.26 -2.10 -9.68
CA VAL A 10 4.82 -2.58 -8.37
C VAL A 10 5.98 -2.51 -7.39
N ARG A 11 5.90 -1.60 -6.42
CA ARG A 11 6.87 -1.45 -5.34
C ARG A 11 6.39 -2.11 -4.07
N ARG A 12 7.27 -2.90 -3.45
CA ARG A 12 7.05 -3.51 -2.14
C ARG A 12 8.09 -2.95 -1.18
N ASN A 13 7.62 -2.26 -0.16
CA ASN A 13 8.48 -1.68 0.85
C ASN A 13 8.13 -2.24 2.22
N VAL A 14 9.16 -2.42 3.04
CA VAL A 14 9.00 -2.81 4.43
C VAL A 14 9.75 -1.80 5.28
N TYR A 15 9.10 -1.29 6.32
CA TYR A 15 9.70 -0.34 7.24
C TYR A 15 9.55 -0.86 8.66
N ASN A 16 10.64 -0.86 9.44
CA ASN A 16 10.46 -1.02 10.88
C ASN A 16 9.69 0.17 11.44
N ILE A 17 8.93 -0.06 12.52
CA ILE A 17 8.23 1.04 13.21
C ILE A 17 8.86 1.32 14.56
N ASP A 18 8.74 2.58 14.99
CA ASP A 18 9.15 3.01 16.31
C ASP A 18 8.10 2.64 17.39
N LYS A 19 8.26 3.18 18.59
CA LYS A 19 7.31 2.97 19.70
C LYS A 19 5.99 3.73 19.50
N SER A 20 5.98 4.80 18.71
CA SER A 20 4.80 5.62 18.41
C SER A 20 3.94 5.01 17.28
N GLY A 21 4.52 4.11 16.49
CA GLY A 21 3.87 3.46 15.35
C GLY A 21 4.31 4.01 14.00
N GLU A 22 5.22 4.98 14.00
CA GLU A 22 5.71 5.67 12.81
C GLU A 22 6.78 4.84 12.09
N SER A 23 6.78 4.94 10.76
CA SER A 23 7.71 4.18 9.91
C SER A 23 9.10 4.79 9.97
N LEU A 24 10.09 3.95 10.28
CA LEU A 24 11.50 4.32 10.27
C LEU A 24 12.06 4.11 8.86
N HIS A 25 12.42 5.21 8.20
CA HIS A 25 13.09 5.19 6.89
C HIS A 25 14.57 4.80 7.06
N GLN A 26 14.83 3.49 7.12
CA GLN A 26 16.16 2.90 7.31
C GLN A 26 16.59 2.08 6.10
N HIS A 27 17.90 2.01 5.86
CA HIS A 27 18.46 1.22 4.76
C HIS A 27 18.32 -0.31 4.98
N LEU A 28 18.24 -0.76 6.24
CA LEU A 28 18.13 -2.18 6.59
C LEU A 28 16.89 -2.42 7.44
N VAL A 29 16.12 -3.46 7.10
CA VAL A 29 14.89 -3.85 7.77
C VAL A 29 15.13 -5.08 8.63
N ASN A 30 14.76 -5.01 9.90
CA ASN A 30 14.79 -6.14 10.84
C ASN A 30 13.38 -6.69 11.08
N LEU A 31 13.05 -7.82 10.45
CA LEU A 31 11.72 -8.44 10.54
C LEU A 31 11.36 -9.02 11.93
N ASN A 32 12.32 -9.09 12.86
CA ASN A 32 12.06 -9.48 14.26
C ASN A 32 11.49 -8.33 15.11
N LYS A 33 11.59 -7.09 14.61
CA LYS A 33 10.95 -5.91 15.20
C LYS A 33 9.58 -5.69 14.58
N ASN A 34 8.78 -4.84 15.22
CA ASN A 34 7.52 -4.42 14.63
C ASN A 34 7.78 -3.70 13.29
N TYR A 35 6.91 -3.93 12.31
CA TYR A 35 7.08 -3.35 10.98
C TYR A 35 5.76 -3.08 10.26
N THR A 36 5.84 -2.21 9.28
CA THR A 36 4.80 -1.87 8.30
C THR A 36 5.19 -2.45 6.95
N TYR A 37 4.23 -3.05 6.26
CA TYR A 37 4.37 -3.48 4.87
C TYR A 37 3.60 -2.52 3.96
N MET A 38 4.22 -2.03 2.90
CA MET A 38 3.60 -1.14 1.93
C MET A 38 3.68 -1.74 0.53
N LEU A 39 2.53 -1.87 -0.12
CA LEU A 39 2.42 -2.14 -1.54
C LEU A 39 2.02 -0.84 -2.25
N CYS A 40 2.89 -0.36 -3.13
CA CYS A 40 2.66 0.79 -3.99
C CYS A 40 2.60 0.29 -5.44
N VAL A 41 1.62 0.77 -6.18
CA VAL A 41 1.39 0.42 -7.57
C VAL A 41 1.22 1.71 -8.35
N GLU A 42 2.11 1.94 -9.31
CA GLU A 42 1.99 2.99 -10.32
C GLU A 42 1.15 2.45 -11.48
N ILE A 43 0.09 3.18 -11.82
CA ILE A 43 -0.85 2.87 -12.89
C ILE A 43 -0.60 3.86 -14.02
N GLU A 44 -0.48 3.32 -15.24
CA GLU A 44 -0.04 4.07 -16.41
C GLU A 44 -1.16 4.94 -17.00
N ASP A 45 -2.39 4.43 -16.99
CA ASP A 45 -3.52 5.08 -17.65
C ASP A 45 -4.71 5.34 -16.72
N SER A 46 -5.44 6.42 -17.01
CA SER A 46 -6.59 6.86 -16.22
C SER A 46 -7.75 5.86 -16.23
N VAL A 47 -7.97 5.13 -17.33
CA VAL A 47 -9.08 4.18 -17.45
C VAL A 47 -8.86 3.03 -16.47
N THR A 48 -7.65 2.50 -16.40
CA THR A 48 -7.27 1.48 -15.43
C THR A 48 -7.41 2.00 -14.00
N PHE A 49 -6.92 3.21 -13.70
CA PHE A 49 -6.98 3.77 -12.36
C PHE A 49 -8.42 3.98 -11.86
N TYR A 50 -9.27 4.61 -12.69
CA TYR A 50 -10.66 4.92 -12.32
C TYR A 50 -11.60 3.71 -12.41
N SER A 51 -11.25 2.66 -13.16
CA SER A 51 -12.03 1.42 -13.23
C SER A 51 -11.78 0.46 -12.06
N LEU A 52 -10.75 0.70 -11.24
CA LEU A 52 -10.45 -0.12 -10.07
C LEU A 52 -11.68 -0.22 -9.14
N PRO A 53 -12.17 -1.44 -8.83
CA PRO A 53 -13.25 -1.62 -7.88
C PRO A 53 -12.98 -0.93 -6.53
N SER A 54 -14.03 -0.44 -5.88
CA SER A 54 -13.94 0.31 -4.61
C SER A 54 -13.35 -0.49 -3.44
N LYS A 55 -13.28 -1.82 -3.55
CA LYS A 55 -12.76 -2.75 -2.54
C LYS A 55 -11.44 -3.43 -2.95
N THR A 56 -10.77 -2.90 -3.96
CA THR A 56 -9.52 -3.49 -4.48
C THR A 56 -8.45 -3.54 -3.39
N GLU A 57 -8.25 -2.45 -2.67
CA GLU A 57 -7.31 -2.33 -1.57
C GLU A 57 -7.60 -3.35 -0.46
N ASP A 58 -8.88 -3.50 -0.10
CA ASP A 58 -9.31 -4.43 0.97
C ASP A 58 -8.99 -5.89 0.58
N THR A 59 -9.26 -6.24 -0.67
CA THR A 59 -9.02 -7.57 -1.22
C THR A 59 -7.51 -7.89 -1.25
N ILE A 60 -6.70 -6.94 -1.70
CA ILE A 60 -5.24 -7.09 -1.75
C ILE A 60 -4.65 -7.18 -0.34
N ALA A 61 -5.05 -6.29 0.58
CA ALA A 61 -4.55 -6.28 1.94
C ALA A 61 -4.87 -7.61 2.67
N LEU A 62 -6.08 -8.13 2.49
CA LEU A 62 -6.47 -9.43 3.05
C LEU A 62 -5.64 -10.57 2.45
N HIS A 63 -5.44 -10.57 1.12
CA HIS A 63 -4.64 -11.59 0.46
C HIS A 63 -3.17 -11.56 0.93
N LEU A 64 -2.56 -10.38 0.99
CA LEU A 64 -1.20 -10.20 1.49
C LEU A 64 -1.05 -10.69 2.93
N TYR A 65 -2.00 -10.32 3.80
CA TYR A 65 -2.00 -10.73 5.21
C TYR A 65 -2.08 -12.25 5.37
N ASN A 66 -2.96 -12.90 4.61
CA ASN A 66 -3.25 -14.32 4.76
C ASN A 66 -2.21 -15.23 4.08
N HIS A 67 -1.66 -14.83 2.94
CA HIS A 67 -0.93 -15.73 2.06
C HIS A 67 0.51 -15.33 1.79
N VAL A 68 0.89 -14.05 1.95
CA VAL A 68 2.20 -13.55 1.52
C VAL A 68 3.09 -13.19 2.71
N ILE A 69 2.55 -12.44 3.68
CA ILE A 69 3.34 -11.88 4.79
C ILE A 69 3.34 -12.83 6.02
N GLY A 70 2.56 -13.92 5.98
CA GLY A 70 2.66 -15.02 6.93
C GLY A 70 2.09 -14.74 8.33
N MET A 71 1.08 -13.88 8.46
CA MET A 71 0.34 -13.60 9.72
C MET A 71 1.22 -13.38 10.97
N THR A 72 2.44 -12.85 10.82
CA THR A 72 3.36 -12.66 11.95
C THR A 72 2.84 -11.62 12.93
N PRO A 73 2.97 -11.83 14.26
CA PRO A 73 2.57 -10.84 15.26
C PRO A 73 3.41 -9.54 15.21
N LYS A 74 4.52 -9.55 14.45
CA LYS A 74 5.41 -8.39 14.24
C LYS A 74 4.88 -7.43 13.18
N LEU A 75 4.08 -7.91 12.22
CA LEU A 75 3.40 -7.03 11.28
C LEU A 75 2.36 -6.21 12.05
N LYS A 76 2.45 -4.89 11.95
CA LYS A 76 1.52 -3.97 12.63
C LYS A 76 0.60 -3.24 11.66
N LYS A 77 1.06 -3.01 10.44
CA LYS A 77 0.32 -2.22 9.46
C LYS A 77 0.57 -2.73 8.05
N ILE A 78 -0.48 -2.75 7.24
CA ILE A 78 -0.40 -2.88 5.78
C ILE A 78 -0.89 -1.58 5.17
N VAL A 79 -0.16 -1.05 4.20
CA VAL A 79 -0.54 0.11 3.39
C VAL A 79 -0.65 -0.32 1.94
N ILE A 80 -1.81 -0.06 1.34
CA ILE A 80 -2.02 -0.23 -0.11
C ILE A 80 -2.14 1.16 -0.72
N LEU A 81 -1.34 1.42 -1.75
CA LEU A 81 -1.29 2.70 -2.44
C LEU A 81 -1.32 2.45 -3.95
N PHE A 82 -2.31 3.05 -4.60
CA PHE A 82 -2.35 3.19 -6.06
C PHE A 82 -2.04 4.64 -6.41
N GLU A 83 -1.14 4.86 -7.36
CA GLU A 83 -0.74 6.17 -7.87
C GLU A 83 -0.97 6.20 -9.38
N TYR A 84 -1.46 7.33 -9.88
CA TYR A 84 -1.59 7.63 -11.30
C TYR A 84 -1.18 9.08 -11.50
N GLU A 85 -0.33 9.34 -12.49
CA GLU A 85 0.10 10.69 -12.84
C GLU A 85 -0.47 11.08 -14.21
N GLU A 86 -1.30 12.13 -14.22
CA GLU A 86 -1.90 12.65 -15.42
C GLU A 86 -1.07 13.82 -15.97
N TRP A 87 -0.49 13.65 -17.15
CA TRP A 87 0.24 14.72 -17.82
C TRP A 87 -0.73 15.74 -18.43
N LEU A 88 -0.70 16.98 -17.94
CA LEU A 88 -1.54 18.08 -18.45
C LEU A 88 -0.87 18.77 -19.65
N ASN A 89 0.46 18.85 -19.65
CA ASN A 89 1.31 19.34 -20.73
C ASN A 89 2.79 18.94 -20.46
N GLU A 90 3.71 19.35 -21.33
CA GLU A 90 5.15 19.03 -21.24
C GLU A 90 5.84 19.47 -19.94
N ARG A 91 5.23 20.34 -19.13
CA ARG A 91 5.83 20.92 -17.92
C ARG A 91 4.98 20.76 -16.66
N SER A 92 3.82 20.09 -16.74
CA SER A 92 2.94 19.92 -15.59
C SER A 92 2.16 18.63 -15.65
N SER A 93 2.05 17.99 -14.50
CA SER A 93 1.26 16.79 -14.26
C SER A 93 0.37 16.98 -13.03
N LEU A 94 -0.64 16.12 -12.91
CA LEU A 94 -1.55 16.02 -11.77
C LEU A 94 -1.49 14.60 -11.20
N GLY A 95 -1.08 14.48 -9.94
CA GLY A 95 -1.03 13.20 -9.23
C GLY A 95 -2.38 12.83 -8.63
N HIS A 96 -2.81 11.60 -8.89
CA HIS A 96 -4.00 10.97 -8.31
C HIS A 96 -3.57 9.77 -7.46
N SER A 97 -4.15 9.62 -6.28
CA SER A 97 -3.84 8.47 -5.43
C SER A 97 -5.05 7.89 -4.73
N ARG A 98 -5.03 6.56 -4.56
CA ARG A 98 -5.93 5.83 -3.67
C ARG A 98 -5.10 5.12 -2.62
N LYS A 99 -5.20 5.59 -1.39
CA LYS A 99 -4.48 5.06 -0.24
C LYS A 99 -5.45 4.42 0.74
N SER A 100 -5.13 3.21 1.18
CA SER A 100 -5.82 2.55 2.29
C SER A 100 -4.82 1.96 3.26
N GLU A 101 -5.09 2.18 4.55
CA GLU A 101 -4.24 1.69 5.63
C GLU A 101 -5.00 0.71 6.51
N TYR A 102 -4.29 -0.30 6.98
CA TYR A 102 -4.88 -1.38 7.76
C TYR A 102 -3.98 -1.72 8.94
N ALA A 103 -4.54 -1.69 10.15
CA ALA A 103 -3.87 -2.15 11.35
C ALA A 103 -4.05 -3.65 11.54
N VAL A 104 -2.99 -4.33 11.96
CA VAL A 104 -3.03 -5.73 12.36
C VAL A 104 -3.21 -5.80 13.87
N ARG A 105 -4.38 -6.25 14.30
CA ARG A 105 -4.75 -6.41 15.72
C ARG A 105 -4.99 -7.89 16.01
N GLY A 106 -3.99 -8.55 16.57
CA GLY A 106 -4.01 -10.00 16.76
C GLY A 106 -4.07 -10.73 15.42
N LYS A 107 -5.10 -11.54 15.20
CA LYS A 107 -5.34 -12.29 13.95
C LYS A 107 -6.31 -11.59 12.99
N LYS A 108 -6.54 -10.28 13.15
CA LYS A 108 -7.51 -9.52 12.36
C LYS A 108 -6.86 -8.30 11.70
N LEU A 109 -7.28 -8.05 10.48
CA LEU A 109 -6.99 -6.84 9.73
C LEU A 109 -8.11 -5.82 9.96
N VAL A 110 -7.78 -4.62 10.41
CA VAL A 110 -8.74 -3.54 10.69
C VAL A 110 -8.41 -2.35 9.80
N LYS A 111 -9.33 -1.98 8.90
CA LYS A 111 -9.17 -0.79 8.04
C LYS A 111 -9.19 0.46 8.93
N LEU A 112 -8.16 1.28 8.78
CA LEU A 112 -8.07 2.58 9.43
C LEU A 112 -8.88 3.57 8.61
N LYS A 113 -9.77 4.33 9.26
CA LYS A 113 -10.42 5.47 8.62
C LYS A 113 -9.39 6.59 8.55
N HIS A 114 -9.25 7.19 7.39
CA HIS A 114 -8.73 8.56 7.33
C HIS A 114 -9.91 9.45 7.70
N ASP A 115 -9.80 10.15 8.82
CA ASP A 115 -10.62 11.32 9.05
C ASP A 115 -10.17 12.33 7.99
N THR A 116 -10.95 12.48 6.94
CA THR A 116 -10.86 13.64 6.05
C THR A 116 -11.22 14.85 6.91
N GLU A 117 -10.21 15.68 7.23
CA GLU A 117 -10.43 17.06 7.68
C GLU A 117 -11.17 17.88 6.61
#